data_AF-A0A2R6G027-F1
#
_entry.id   AF-A0A2R6G027-F1
#
_cell.length_a   1.000
_cell.length_b   1.000
_cell.length_c   1.000
_cell.angle_alpha   90.00
_cell.angle_beta   90.00
_cell.angle_gamma   90.00
#
_symmetry.space_group_name_H-M   'P 1'
#
loop_
_entity.id
_entity.type
_entity.pdbx_description
1 polymer ?
#
loop_
_entity_poly.entity_id
_entity_poly.type
_entity_poly.pdbx_seq_one_letter_code
_entity_poly.pdbx_strand_id
1 'polypeptide(L)'
;MVSLSSTWQDYLQDEAFYDDFYMTDVVKYRVDGPNSAEKRASVNEFLREELSTIDPELVFAFGGDAWGILREHFDATPSETTSVDPSKIMQIHGTLCETGGEVDTKVLPLSHMSGQVWWRFPPEEYVERMETGLREWKALGK
;
A
#
# COMPACT_ATOMS: atom_id res chain seq x y z
N MET A 1 32.19 -13.33 7.15
CA MET A 1 31.79 -12.27 8.10
C MET A 1 30.92 -11.31 7.31
N VAL A 2 29.60 -11.46 7.40
CA VAL A 2 28.65 -10.64 6.64
C VAL A 2 28.42 -9.38 7.44
N SER A 3 28.85 -8.24 6.89
CA SER A 3 28.71 -6.93 7.50
C SER A 3 27.25 -6.47 7.35
N LEU A 4 26.59 -6.15 8.46
CA LEU A 4 25.34 -5.38 8.47
C LEU A 4 25.69 -3.89 8.27
N SER A 5 26.09 -3.48 7.06
CA SER A 5 26.61 -2.12 6.83
C SER A 5 26.04 -1.45 5.59
N SER A 6 24.72 -1.32 5.52
CA SER A 6 24.08 -0.33 4.67
C SER A 6 23.06 0.40 5.54
N THR A 7 23.27 1.70 5.75
CA THR A 7 22.22 2.58 6.28
C THR A 7 21.09 2.68 5.26
N TRP A 8 19.91 3.20 5.65
CA TRP A 8 18.84 3.44 4.67
C TRP A 8 19.28 4.45 3.60
N GLN A 9 20.21 5.36 3.93
CA GLN A 9 20.80 6.27 2.96
C GLN A 9 21.63 5.54 1.92
N ASP A 10 22.47 4.57 2.33
CA ASP A 10 23.28 3.78 1.42
C ASP A 10 22.37 2.93 0.50
N TYR A 11 21.33 2.33 1.07
CA TYR A 11 20.32 1.59 0.31
C TYR A 11 19.62 2.44 -0.77
N LEU A 12 19.36 3.72 -0.50
CA LEU A 12 18.82 4.64 -1.50
C LEU A 12 19.86 5.11 -2.53
N GLN A 13 21.11 5.31 -2.10
CA GLN A 13 22.20 5.78 -2.97
C GLN A 13 22.63 4.72 -3.98
N ASP A 14 22.58 3.45 -3.59
CA ASP A 14 22.93 2.32 -4.44
C ASP A 14 21.81 1.95 -5.44
N GLU A 15 20.72 2.72 -5.48
CA GLU A 15 19.52 2.51 -6.32
C GLU A 15 18.80 1.17 -6.10
N ALA A 16 19.26 0.35 -5.15
CA ALA A 16 18.67 -0.95 -4.77
C ALA A 16 17.19 -0.86 -4.38
N PHE A 17 16.73 0.32 -3.93
CA PHE A 17 15.31 0.59 -3.73
C PHE A 17 14.45 0.27 -4.94
N TYR A 18 14.90 0.58 -6.16
CA TYR A 18 14.12 0.34 -7.38
C TYR A 18 14.19 -1.10 -7.87
N ASP A 19 15.11 -1.90 -7.34
CA ASP A 19 15.14 -3.35 -7.55
C ASP A 19 14.10 -4.05 -6.64
N ASP A 20 13.87 -3.51 -5.45
CA ASP A 20 12.96 -4.08 -4.46
C ASP A 20 11.52 -3.51 -4.53
N PHE A 21 11.36 -2.27 -4.98
CA PHE A 21 10.08 -1.56 -4.99
C PHE A 21 9.73 -0.98 -6.35
N TYR A 22 8.50 -1.25 -6.77
CA TYR A 22 7.83 -0.50 -7.82
C TYR A 22 6.88 0.54 -7.20
N MET A 23 7.01 1.80 -7.62
CA MET A 23 6.20 2.91 -7.13
C MET A 23 5.36 3.50 -8.26
N THR A 24 4.06 3.69 -8.00
CA THR A 24 3.11 4.22 -8.98
C THR A 24 1.93 4.92 -8.30
N ASP A 25 1.17 5.69 -9.07
CA ASP A 25 -0.05 6.36 -8.61
C ASP A 25 -1.30 5.67 -9.15
N VAL A 26 -2.38 5.64 -8.38
CA VAL A 26 -3.68 5.13 -8.84
C VAL A 26 -4.37 5.99 -9.90
N VAL A 27 -3.91 7.24 -10.07
CA VAL A 27 -4.32 8.16 -11.14
C VAL A 27 -3.05 8.64 -11.87
N LYS A 28 -2.93 8.33 -13.16
CA LYS A 28 -1.66 8.47 -13.91
C LYS A 28 -1.35 9.87 -14.41
N TYR A 29 -2.29 10.80 -14.27
CA TYR A 29 -2.15 12.16 -14.74
C TYR A 29 -2.55 13.15 -13.66
N ARG A 30 -1.94 14.33 -13.71
CA ARG A 30 -2.20 15.38 -12.74
C ARG A 30 -3.55 16.03 -13.02
N VAL A 31 -4.49 15.84 -12.09
CA VAL A 31 -5.79 16.50 -12.10
C VAL A 31 -6.17 16.84 -10.66
N ASP A 32 -6.80 18.00 -10.47
CA ASP A 32 -7.26 18.43 -9.16
C ASP A 32 -8.58 17.72 -8.84
N GLY A 33 -8.53 16.75 -7.93
CA GLY A 33 -9.71 16.01 -7.47
C GLY A 33 -10.31 15.11 -8.56
N PRO A 34 -9.62 14.02 -8.96
CA PRO A 34 -10.10 13.12 -10.01
C PRO A 34 -11.47 12.54 -9.66
N ASN A 35 -12.39 12.58 -10.62
CA ASN A 35 -13.71 11.98 -10.49
C ASN A 35 -13.69 10.46 -10.69
N SER A 36 -14.81 9.78 -10.44
CA SER A 36 -14.89 8.32 -10.53
C SER A 36 -14.59 7.75 -11.93
N ALA A 37 -14.92 8.48 -13.00
CA ALA A 37 -14.65 8.03 -14.36
C ALA A 37 -13.14 8.10 -14.69
N GLU A 38 -12.48 9.16 -14.24
CA GLU A 38 -11.03 9.38 -14.38
C GLU A 38 -10.20 8.33 -13.62
N LYS A 39 -10.62 8.03 -12.38
CA LYS A 39 -10.05 6.95 -11.58
C LYS A 39 -10.24 5.60 -12.27
N ARG A 40 -11.45 5.30 -12.74
CA ARG A 40 -11.76 4.06 -13.43
C ARG A 40 -10.94 3.89 -14.73
N ALA A 41 -10.78 4.95 -15.51
CA ALA A 41 -9.95 4.93 -16.71
C ALA A 41 -8.49 4.63 -16.33
N SER A 42 -7.93 5.30 -15.32
CA SER A 42 -6.55 5.03 -14.85
C SER A 42 -6.37 3.59 -14.36
N VAL A 43 -7.38 3.03 -13.70
CA VAL A 43 -7.35 1.64 -13.22
C VAL A 43 -7.37 0.65 -14.39
N ASN A 44 -8.29 0.84 -15.33
CA ASN A 44 -8.51 -0.10 -16.42
C ASN A 44 -7.39 -0.08 -17.47
N GLU A 45 -6.85 1.11 -17.75
CA GLU A 45 -5.83 1.28 -18.79
C GLU A 45 -4.41 0.99 -18.27
N PHE A 46 -4.16 1.09 -16.95
CA PHE A 46 -2.81 1.00 -16.41
C PHE A 46 -2.70 0.11 -15.16
N LEU A 47 -3.40 0.44 -14.07
CA LEU A 47 -3.12 -0.20 -12.76
C LEU A 47 -3.33 -1.72 -12.77
N ARG A 48 -4.33 -2.22 -13.50
CA ARG A 48 -4.53 -3.68 -13.66
C ARG A 48 -3.32 -4.34 -14.32
N GLU A 49 -2.84 -3.79 -15.42
CA GLU A 49 -1.69 -4.32 -16.15
C GLU A 49 -0.43 -4.25 -15.28
N GLU A 50 -0.19 -3.12 -14.61
CA GLU A 50 0.94 -2.93 -13.70
C GLU A 50 0.97 -4.02 -12.62
N LEU A 51 -0.13 -4.19 -11.87
CA LEU A 51 -0.21 -5.19 -10.82
C LEU A 51 -0.02 -6.61 -11.35
N SER A 52 -0.59 -6.94 -12.52
CA SER A 52 -0.43 -8.26 -13.14
C SER A 52 0.98 -8.52 -13.68
N THR A 53 1.68 -7.47 -14.14
CA THR A 53 3.01 -7.57 -14.74
C THR A 53 4.09 -7.65 -13.67
N ILE A 54 3.94 -6.87 -12.61
CA ILE A 54 4.89 -6.82 -11.49
C ILE A 54 4.71 -8.04 -10.58
N ASP A 55 3.48 -8.54 -10.46
CA ASP A 55 3.11 -9.64 -9.56
C ASP A 55 3.69 -9.44 -8.14
N PRO A 56 3.35 -8.32 -7.47
CA PRO A 56 3.99 -7.96 -6.21
C PRO A 56 3.59 -8.93 -5.10
N GLU A 57 4.52 -9.24 -4.19
CA GLU A 57 4.21 -10.04 -2.99
C GLU A 57 3.44 -9.25 -1.92
N LEU A 58 3.59 -7.93 -1.94
CA LEU A 58 2.96 -6.99 -1.04
C LEU A 58 2.79 -5.62 -1.71
N VAL A 59 1.58 -5.07 -1.64
CA VAL A 59 1.26 -3.71 -2.10
C VAL A 59 1.10 -2.78 -0.90
N PHE A 60 1.88 -1.69 -0.86
CA PHE A 60 1.66 -0.60 0.09
C PHE A 60 0.68 0.43 -0.50
N ALA A 61 -0.50 0.58 0.10
CA ALA A 61 -1.53 1.48 -0.40
C ALA A 61 -1.60 2.77 0.42
N PHE A 62 -0.95 3.83 -0.06
CA PHE A 62 -0.86 5.11 0.66
C PHE A 62 -2.07 6.01 0.41
N GLY A 63 -2.89 6.22 1.44
CA GLY A 63 -4.00 7.15 1.44
C GLY A 63 -5.37 6.54 1.14
N GLY A 64 -6.40 7.35 1.38
CA GLY A 64 -7.79 6.91 1.23
C GLY A 64 -8.19 6.62 -0.21
N ASP A 65 -7.64 7.36 -1.18
CA ASP A 65 -7.93 7.14 -2.60
C ASP A 65 -7.32 5.84 -3.10
N ALA A 66 -6.03 5.57 -2.80
CA ALA A 66 -5.37 4.34 -3.20
C ALA A 66 -6.06 3.11 -2.59
N TRP A 67 -6.33 3.16 -1.28
CA TRP A 67 -7.07 2.10 -0.60
C TRP A 67 -8.50 1.92 -1.13
N GLY A 68 -9.20 3.02 -1.38
CA GLY A 68 -10.55 2.99 -1.95
C GLY A 68 -10.60 2.31 -3.31
N ILE A 69 -9.61 2.60 -4.17
CA ILE A 69 -9.49 1.97 -5.49
C ILE A 69 -9.22 0.47 -5.39
N LEU A 70 -8.31 0.04 -4.51
CA LEU A 70 -8.04 -1.38 -4.29
C LEU A 70 -9.29 -2.13 -3.79
N ARG A 71 -10.06 -1.52 -2.87
CA ARG A 71 -11.33 -2.08 -2.43
C ARG A 71 -12.38 -2.17 -3.53
N GLU A 72 -12.53 -1.12 -4.33
CA GLU A 72 -13.60 -1.03 -5.34
C GLU A 72 -13.32 -1.89 -6.57
N HIS A 73 -12.06 -2.00 -6.98
CA HIS A 73 -11.69 -2.59 -8.27
C HIS A 73 -10.94 -3.92 -8.17
N PHE A 74 -10.40 -4.25 -7.01
CA PHE A 74 -9.60 -5.45 -6.75
C PHE A 74 -10.10 -6.22 -5.52
N ASP A 75 -11.35 -5.96 -5.11
CA ASP A 75 -12.04 -6.63 -3.99
C ASP A 75 -11.20 -6.70 -2.70
N ALA A 76 -10.39 -5.68 -2.44
CA ALA A 76 -9.46 -5.72 -1.32
C ALA A 76 -10.18 -5.74 0.03
N THR A 77 -9.87 -6.75 0.85
CA THR A 77 -10.47 -6.94 2.18
C THR A 77 -9.44 -7.35 3.23
N PRO A 78 -9.72 -7.14 4.52
CA PRO A 78 -8.86 -7.65 5.60
C PRO A 78 -8.63 -9.16 5.46
N SER A 79 -7.38 -9.61 5.60
CA SER A 79 -7.04 -11.05 5.52
C SER A 79 -7.58 -11.86 6.70
N GLU A 80 -7.87 -11.19 7.82
CA GLU A 80 -8.51 -11.79 8.98
C GLU A 80 -9.72 -10.97 9.42
N THR A 81 -10.59 -11.58 10.23
CA THR A 81 -11.73 -10.87 10.80
C THR A 81 -11.24 -9.76 11.71
N THR A 82 -11.63 -8.52 11.41
CA THR A 82 -11.23 -7.34 12.16
C THR A 82 -12.45 -6.58 12.68
N SER A 83 -12.28 -5.90 13.82
CA SER A 83 -13.30 -5.05 14.43
C SER A 83 -13.30 -3.62 13.87
N VAL A 84 -12.30 -3.26 13.06
CA VAL A 84 -12.20 -1.93 12.47
C VAL A 84 -13.06 -1.80 11.22
N ASP A 85 -13.50 -0.59 10.89
CA ASP A 85 -14.20 -0.33 9.63
C ASP A 85 -13.19 -0.28 8.48
N PRO A 86 -13.17 -1.28 7.57
CA PRO A 86 -12.21 -1.31 6.48
C PRO A 86 -12.45 -0.20 5.46
N SER A 87 -13.54 0.58 5.52
CA SER A 87 -13.77 1.72 4.62
C SER A 87 -13.01 2.97 5.02
N LYS A 88 -12.43 2.99 6.23
CA LYS A 88 -11.74 4.14 6.78
C LYS A 88 -10.24 3.90 6.83
N ILE A 89 -9.48 4.61 5.99
CA ILE A 89 -8.01 4.47 5.92
C ILE A 89 -7.32 4.62 7.28
N MET A 90 -7.81 5.54 8.14
CA MET A 90 -7.25 5.74 9.48
C MET A 90 -7.48 4.55 10.41
N GLN A 91 -8.59 3.82 10.25
CA GLN A 91 -8.89 2.67 11.10
C GLN A 91 -8.21 1.41 10.60
N ILE A 92 -8.12 1.22 9.28
CA ILE A 92 -7.51 0.04 8.66
C ILE A 92 -5.97 0.14 8.52
N HIS A 93 -5.37 1.31 8.79
CA HIS A 93 -3.92 1.52 8.69
C HIS A 93 -3.12 0.37 9.32
N GLY A 94 -2.21 -0.23 8.57
CA GLY A 94 -1.35 -1.31 9.06
C GLY A 94 -2.04 -2.66 9.30
N THR A 95 -3.34 -2.80 9.03
CA THR A 95 -4.04 -4.10 9.06
C THR A 95 -3.79 -4.85 7.76
N LEU A 96 -3.25 -6.07 7.83
CA LEU A 96 -2.98 -6.86 6.64
C LEU A 96 -4.27 -7.20 5.89
N CYS A 97 -4.29 -6.88 4.60
CA CYS A 97 -5.38 -7.12 3.69
C CYS A 97 -4.91 -7.98 2.52
N GLU A 98 -5.85 -8.44 1.71
CA GLU A 98 -5.60 -9.13 0.45
C GLU A 98 -6.57 -8.65 -0.62
N THR A 99 -6.12 -8.60 -1.85
CA THR A 99 -6.99 -8.43 -3.02
C THR A 99 -7.66 -9.76 -3.37
N GLY A 100 -8.82 -9.67 -4.01
CA GLY A 100 -9.51 -10.82 -4.60
C GLY A 100 -9.54 -10.74 -6.12
N GLY A 101 -9.79 -11.88 -6.76
CA GLY A 101 -10.07 -11.95 -8.19
C GLY A 101 -8.83 -12.03 -9.07
N GLU A 102 -8.69 -11.10 -10.02
CA GLU A 102 -7.67 -11.15 -11.09
C GLU A 102 -6.24 -10.91 -10.60
N VAL A 103 -6.08 -10.21 -9.48
CA VAL A 103 -4.80 -9.99 -8.81
C VAL A 103 -4.96 -10.50 -7.38
N ASP A 104 -4.25 -11.55 -7.02
CA ASP A 104 -4.28 -12.16 -5.68
C ASP A 104 -2.97 -11.83 -4.96
N THR A 105 -2.95 -10.73 -4.20
CA THR A 105 -1.78 -10.25 -3.48
C THR A 105 -2.14 -9.69 -2.12
N LYS A 106 -1.14 -9.54 -1.26
CA LYS A 106 -1.28 -8.90 0.04
C LYS A 106 -1.21 -7.38 -0.11
N VAL A 107 -1.99 -6.68 0.71
CA VAL A 107 -2.07 -5.23 0.72
C VAL A 107 -1.88 -4.74 2.15
N LEU A 108 -1.01 -3.75 2.32
CA LEU A 108 -0.88 -3.00 3.55
C LEU A 108 -1.39 -1.56 3.33
N PRO A 109 -2.65 -1.26 3.71
CA PRO A 109 -3.17 0.08 3.63
C PRO A 109 -2.51 0.98 4.68
N LEU A 110 -2.07 2.17 4.25
CA LEU A 110 -1.39 3.14 5.09
C LEU A 110 -1.97 4.53 4.87
N SER A 111 -2.46 5.19 5.91
CA SER A 111 -2.75 6.64 5.88
C SER A 111 -1.64 7.44 5.19
N HIS A 112 -1.98 8.29 4.22
CA HIS A 112 -0.99 9.09 3.49
C HIS A 112 -0.25 10.03 4.46
N MET A 113 1.08 10.12 4.34
CA MET A 113 1.93 11.00 5.16
C MET A 113 1.77 12.48 4.77
N SER A 114 0.56 13.01 4.88
CA SER A 114 0.28 14.45 4.77
C SER A 114 0.35 15.12 6.14
N GLY A 115 0.59 16.43 6.19
CA GLY A 115 0.62 17.18 7.44
C GLY A 115 -0.66 17.09 8.28
N GLN A 116 -1.80 16.70 7.69
CA GLN A 116 -3.06 16.48 8.41
C GLN A 116 -3.09 15.17 9.20
N VAL A 117 -2.34 14.15 8.78
CA VAL A 117 -2.27 12.85 9.48
C VAL A 117 -1.41 12.97 10.73
N TRP A 118 -0.35 13.78 10.69
CA TRP A 118 0.58 13.99 11.80
C TRP A 118 -0.07 14.40 13.13
N TRP A 119 -1.20 15.12 13.08
CA TRP A 119 -1.93 15.56 14.29
C TRP A 119 -2.93 14.54 14.83
N ARG A 120 -3.36 13.58 14.00
CA ARG A 120 -4.39 12.60 14.35
C ARG A 120 -3.82 11.22 14.62
N PHE A 121 -2.58 11.01 14.23
CA PHE A 121 -1.96 9.71 14.18
C PHE A 121 -0.48 9.89 14.50
N PRO A 122 -0.11 9.76 15.79
CA PRO A 122 1.26 9.97 16.25
C PRO A 122 2.25 9.13 15.43
N PRO A 123 3.44 9.64 15.11
CA PRO A 123 4.42 8.92 14.31
C PRO A 123 4.77 7.53 14.86
N GLU A 124 4.82 7.39 16.19
CA GLU A 124 5.08 6.12 16.86
C GLU A 124 3.96 5.10 16.59
N GLU A 125 2.69 5.51 16.73
CA GLU A 125 1.54 4.66 16.43
C GLU A 125 1.46 4.29 14.93
N TYR A 126 1.84 5.23 14.05
CA TYR A 126 1.96 4.97 12.62
C TYR A 126 2.95 3.85 12.36
N VAL A 127 4.16 4.00 12.87
CA VAL A 127 5.23 3.02 12.63
C VAL A 127 4.89 1.69 13.28
N GLU A 128 4.40 1.67 14.52
CA GLU A 128 4.03 0.44 15.23
C GLU A 128 2.97 -0.38 14.48
N ARG A 129 1.94 0.27 13.94
CA ARG A 129 0.88 -0.40 13.19
C ARG A 129 1.38 -0.91 11.84
N MET A 130 2.19 -0.12 11.13
CA MET A 130 2.84 -0.55 9.89
C MET A 130 3.75 -1.77 10.14
N GLU A 131 4.59 -1.72 11.16
CA GLU A 131 5.48 -2.83 11.54
C GLU A 131 4.71 -4.08 11.96
N THR A 132 3.56 -3.92 12.59
CA THR A 132 2.68 -5.03 12.96
C THR A 132 2.16 -5.75 11.71
N GLY A 133 1.57 -5.03 10.76
CA GLY A 133 1.12 -5.64 9.50
C GLY A 133 2.26 -6.25 8.67
N LEU A 134 3.46 -5.65 8.70
CA LEU A 134 4.65 -6.24 8.08
C LEU A 134 5.09 -7.54 8.75
N ARG A 135 5.04 -7.62 10.08
CA ARG A 135 5.33 -8.86 10.81
C ARG A 135 4.32 -9.95 10.52
N GLU A 136 3.03 -9.59 10.44
CA GLU A 136 1.96 -10.51 10.03
C GLU A 136 2.21 -11.05 8.63
N TRP A 137 2.52 -10.18 7.66
CA TRP A 137 2.86 -10.59 6.30
C TRP A 137 4.07 -11.54 6.26
N LYS A 138 5.17 -11.20 6.96
CA LYS A 138 6.37 -12.06 7.02
C LYS A 138 6.08 -13.42 7.67
N ALA A 139 5.16 -13.48 8.63
CA ALA A 139 4.78 -14.73 9.29
C ALA A 139 4.05 -15.71 8.35
N LEU A 140 3.56 -15.25 7.20
CA LEU A 140 2.92 -16.11 6.19
C LEU A 140 3.91 -17.00 5.43
N GLY A 141 5.22 -16.78 5.57
CA GLY A 141 6.25 -17.73 5.11
C GLY A 141 6.37 -17.86 3.59
N LYS A 142 6.48 -16.73 2.89
CA LYS A 142 7.16 -16.71 1.59
C LYS A 142 8.64 -16.40 1.81
#